data_AF-A0A1H0ETC1-F1
#
_entry.id   AF-A0A1H0ETC1-F1
#
_cell.length_a   1.000
_cell.length_b   1.000
_cell.length_c   1.000
_cell.angle_alpha   90.00
_cell.angle_beta   90.00
_cell.angle_gamma   90.00
#
_symmetry.space_group_name_H-M   'P 1'
#
loop_
_entity.id
_entity.type
_entity.pdbx_description
1 polymer ?
#
loop_
_entity_poly.entity_id
_entity_poly.type
_entity_poly.pdbx_seq_one_letter_code
_entity_poly.pdbx_strand_id
1 'polypeptide(L)'
;MRAKLRHQIGVLHRIGRRDSGADIEGACTAIRELSGDAVHAADTDELMGLEGAASTEYFEALSRLVPEDVAFQGRSRRPPKDLANAAFSYAYAILLSECTGALIAAGLEPSLGVLHASTDKRPSLSLDLMEEFRPLLVDRTVMALLRSRRLRPEHAIDSQDGEGVWLGPEGKKALVDGYEATLQRQV
;
A
#
# COMPACT_ATOMS: atom_id res chain seq x y z
N MET A 1 2.28 3.33 12.87
CA MET A 1 1.84 1.92 12.87
C MET A 1 0.37 1.72 13.24
N ARG A 2 -0.10 1.97 14.48
CA ARG A 2 -1.52 1.70 14.85
C ARG A 2 -2.54 2.31 13.90
N ALA A 3 -2.31 3.55 13.48
CA ALA A 3 -3.21 4.24 12.58
C ALA A 3 -3.21 3.61 11.16
N LYS A 4 -2.05 3.20 10.62
CA LYS A 4 -1.97 2.33 9.43
C LYS A 4 -2.85 1.09 9.56
N LEU A 5 -2.69 0.31 10.64
CA LEU A 5 -3.45 -0.95 10.82
C LEU A 5 -4.96 -0.69 10.91
N ARG A 6 -5.36 0.36 11.63
CA ARG A 6 -6.76 0.82 11.68
C ARG A 6 -7.28 1.21 10.29
N HIS A 7 -6.47 1.90 9.48
CA HIS A 7 -6.85 2.28 8.13
C HIS A 7 -6.95 1.07 7.20
N GLN A 8 -6.05 0.09 7.32
CA GLN A 8 -6.13 -1.19 6.59
C GLN A 8 -7.44 -1.92 6.89
N ILE A 9 -7.83 -2.06 8.16
CA ILE A 9 -9.13 -2.63 8.56
C ILE A 9 -10.29 -1.86 7.90
N GLY A 10 -10.25 -0.53 7.97
CA GLY A 10 -11.29 0.32 7.35
C GLY A 10 -11.39 0.15 5.83
N VAL A 11 -10.25 -0.07 5.15
CA VAL A 11 -10.19 -0.34 3.70
C VAL A 11 -10.79 -1.71 3.38
N LEU A 12 -10.40 -2.76 4.12
CA LEU A 12 -10.95 -4.10 3.95
C LEU A 12 -12.47 -4.12 4.09
N HIS A 13 -13.00 -3.53 5.17
CA HIS A 13 -14.46 -3.42 5.37
C HIS A 13 -15.16 -2.68 4.22
N ARG A 14 -14.54 -1.59 3.74
CA ARG A 14 -15.15 -0.77 2.68
C ARG A 14 -15.18 -1.51 1.34
N ILE A 15 -14.08 -2.17 0.96
CA ILE A 15 -13.98 -2.87 -0.32
C ILE A 15 -14.77 -4.17 -0.28
N GLY A 16 -14.60 -4.96 0.79
CA GLY A 16 -15.19 -6.28 0.97
C GLY A 16 -16.68 -6.28 1.34
N ARG A 17 -17.32 -5.12 1.56
CA ARG A 17 -18.73 -5.02 1.99
C ARG A 17 -19.73 -5.83 1.15
N ARG A 18 -19.41 -6.08 -0.12
CA ARG A 18 -20.28 -6.81 -1.06
C ARG A 18 -19.76 -8.20 -1.44
N ASP A 19 -18.63 -8.62 -0.88
CA ASP A 19 -17.93 -9.85 -1.24
C ASP A 19 -18.08 -10.88 -0.11
N SER A 20 -19.24 -11.56 -0.10
CA SER A 20 -19.61 -12.54 0.94
C SER A 20 -18.74 -13.80 0.98
N GLY A 21 -17.89 -14.02 -0.04
CA GLY A 21 -17.01 -15.18 -0.15
C GLY A 21 -15.58 -14.97 0.35
N ALA A 22 -15.19 -13.73 0.68
CA ALA A 22 -13.87 -13.44 1.21
C ALA A 22 -13.92 -13.41 2.74
N ASP A 23 -12.99 -14.11 3.40
CA ASP A 23 -12.82 -14.04 4.87
C ASP A 23 -12.19 -12.70 5.28
N ILE A 24 -13.00 -11.65 5.28
CA ILE A 24 -12.59 -10.29 5.65
C ILE A 24 -12.57 -10.10 7.16
N GLU A 25 -13.50 -10.74 7.87
CA GLU A 25 -13.56 -10.64 9.34
C GLU A 25 -12.41 -11.38 10.02
N GLY A 26 -12.00 -12.54 9.50
CA GLY A 26 -10.81 -13.25 9.97
C GLY A 26 -9.56 -12.38 9.84
N ALA A 27 -9.31 -11.84 8.64
CA ALA A 27 -8.19 -10.93 8.40
C ALA A 27 -8.25 -9.67 9.28
N CYS A 28 -9.42 -9.06 9.43
CA CYS A 28 -9.58 -7.90 10.31
C CYS A 28 -9.33 -8.24 11.79
N THR A 29 -9.68 -9.44 12.23
CA THR A 29 -9.44 -9.92 13.60
C THR A 29 -7.95 -10.13 13.82
N ALA A 30 -7.26 -10.83 12.91
CA ALA A 30 -5.82 -11.02 12.97
C ALA A 30 -5.05 -9.68 13.01
N ILE A 31 -5.43 -8.70 12.17
CA ILE A 31 -4.80 -7.37 12.16
C ILE A 31 -5.04 -6.62 13.48
N ARG A 32 -6.21 -6.78 14.12
CA ARG A 32 -6.50 -6.17 15.44
C ARG A 32 -5.66 -6.79 16.55
N GLU A 33 -5.51 -8.11 16.55
CA GLU A 33 -4.68 -8.85 17.50
C GLU A 33 -3.21 -8.41 17.38
N LEU A 34 -2.66 -8.41 16.17
CA LEU A 34 -1.31 -7.91 15.88
C LEU A 34 -1.14 -6.44 16.30
N SER A 35 -2.16 -5.60 16.10
CA SER A 35 -2.13 -4.22 16.58
C SER A 35 -2.15 -4.10 18.11
N GLY A 36 -2.72 -5.07 18.81
CA GLY A 36 -2.73 -5.16 20.27
C GLY A 36 -1.38 -5.60 20.82
N ASP A 37 -0.78 -6.62 20.21
CA ASP A 37 0.56 -7.12 20.59
C ASP A 37 1.63 -6.05 20.37
N ALA A 38 1.48 -5.24 19.33
CA ALA A 38 2.44 -4.19 18.99
C ALA A 38 2.48 -3.03 20.01
N VAL A 39 1.58 -3.01 20.99
CA VAL A 39 1.64 -2.12 22.16
C VAL A 39 2.69 -2.59 23.17
N HIS A 40 2.98 -3.89 23.16
CA HIS A 40 3.85 -4.58 24.11
C HIS A 40 5.20 -4.96 23.51
N ALA A 41 5.47 -4.57 22.26
CA ALA A 41 6.76 -4.79 21.60
C ALA A 41 7.91 -4.20 22.43
N ALA A 42 8.95 -4.99 22.64
CA ALA A 42 10.13 -4.65 23.43
C ALA A 42 11.03 -3.63 22.73
N ASP A 43 11.08 -3.68 21.39
CA ASP A 43 11.91 -2.82 20.57
C ASP A 43 11.30 -2.54 19.18
N THR A 44 12.00 -1.71 18.40
CA THR A 44 11.59 -1.32 17.06
C THR A 44 11.57 -2.50 16.08
N ASP A 45 12.46 -3.49 16.25
CA ASP A 45 12.55 -4.63 15.34
C ASP A 45 11.33 -5.55 15.52
N GLU A 46 10.93 -5.82 16.76
CA GLU A 46 9.70 -6.54 17.07
C GLU A 46 8.47 -5.78 16.55
N LEU A 47 8.43 -4.46 16.76
CA LEU A 47 7.36 -3.60 16.26
C LEU A 47 7.23 -3.67 14.73
N MET A 48 8.36 -3.66 14.01
CA MET A 48 8.40 -3.81 12.55
C MET A 48 8.02 -5.23 12.11
N GLY A 49 8.36 -6.26 12.89
CA GLY A 49 7.93 -7.64 12.65
C GLY A 49 6.41 -7.79 12.70
N LEU A 50 5.77 -7.24 13.73
CA LEU A 50 4.31 -7.25 13.89
C LEU A 50 3.61 -6.45 12.78
N GLU A 51 4.16 -5.31 12.39
CA GLU A 51 3.69 -4.54 11.25
C GLU A 51 3.78 -5.35 9.95
N GLY A 52 4.90 -6.05 9.71
CA GLY A 52 5.10 -6.90 8.55
C GLY A 52 4.10 -8.06 8.48
N ALA A 53 3.83 -8.70 9.62
CA ALA A 53 2.81 -9.74 9.73
C ALA A 53 1.42 -9.19 9.39
N ALA A 54 1.04 -8.04 9.97
CA ALA A 54 -0.27 -7.43 9.71
C ALA A 54 -0.42 -6.97 8.25
N SER A 55 0.66 -6.47 7.65
CA SER A 55 0.71 -6.15 6.22
C SER A 55 0.53 -7.40 5.35
N THR A 56 1.08 -8.55 5.74
CA THR A 56 0.92 -9.82 5.02
C THR A 56 -0.55 -10.25 5.01
N GLU A 57 -1.17 -10.31 6.19
CA GLU A 57 -2.61 -10.61 6.34
C GLU A 57 -3.49 -9.67 5.51
N TYR A 58 -3.19 -8.37 5.56
CA TYR A 58 -3.93 -7.35 4.82
C TYR A 58 -3.85 -7.57 3.29
N PHE A 59 -2.65 -7.79 2.74
CA PHE A 59 -2.50 -7.97 1.30
C PHE A 59 -3.01 -9.32 0.82
N GLU A 60 -2.96 -10.35 1.65
CA GLU A 60 -3.65 -11.62 1.37
C GLU A 60 -5.15 -11.41 1.28
N ALA A 61 -5.76 -10.69 2.22
CA ALA A 61 -7.18 -10.37 2.16
C ALA A 61 -7.54 -9.54 0.92
N LEU A 62 -6.72 -8.55 0.54
CA LEU A 62 -6.91 -7.79 -0.70
C LEU A 62 -6.78 -8.66 -1.96
N SER A 63 -5.94 -9.69 -1.95
CA SER A 63 -5.78 -10.63 -3.06
C SER A 63 -7.07 -11.38 -3.39
N ARG A 64 -7.92 -11.61 -2.39
CA ARG A 64 -9.24 -12.22 -2.53
C ARG A 64 -10.31 -11.23 -3.02
N LEU A 65 -9.97 -9.94 -3.10
CA LEU A 65 -10.88 -8.84 -3.47
C LEU A 65 -10.58 -8.22 -4.83
N VAL A 66 -9.53 -8.67 -5.55
CA VAL A 66 -9.32 -8.27 -6.94
C VAL A 66 -10.22 -9.08 -7.89
N PRO A 67 -10.55 -8.54 -9.08
CA PRO A 67 -11.25 -9.33 -10.11
C PRO A 67 -10.49 -10.59 -10.50
N GLU A 68 -11.20 -11.65 -10.90
CA GLU A 68 -10.60 -12.95 -11.27
C GLU A 68 -9.58 -12.85 -12.41
N ASP A 69 -9.73 -11.88 -13.31
CA ASP A 69 -8.82 -11.63 -14.42
C ASP A 69 -7.54 -10.86 -14.03
N VAL A 70 -7.44 -10.42 -12.77
CA VAL A 70 -6.28 -9.70 -12.23
C VAL A 70 -5.45 -10.64 -11.37
N ALA A 71 -4.24 -10.98 -11.84
CA ALA A 71 -3.28 -11.69 -11.01
C ALA A 71 -2.80 -10.81 -9.84
N PHE A 72 -3.04 -11.29 -8.62
CA PHE A 72 -2.49 -10.71 -7.39
C PHE A 72 -2.48 -11.79 -6.30
N GLN A 73 -1.30 -12.18 -5.82
CA GLN A 73 -1.12 -13.23 -4.78
C GLN A 73 -0.49 -12.67 -3.50
N GLY A 74 -0.63 -11.37 -3.27
CA GLY A 74 0.07 -10.63 -2.22
C GLY A 74 1.18 -9.74 -2.77
N ARG A 75 1.90 -9.04 -1.88
CA ARG A 75 2.86 -8.01 -2.31
C ARG A 75 4.18 -8.57 -2.80
N SER A 76 4.55 -8.19 -4.02
CA SER A 76 5.88 -8.31 -4.60
C SER A 76 6.40 -6.92 -5.01
N ARG A 77 7.65 -6.58 -4.63
CA ARG A 77 8.16 -5.20 -4.74
C ARG A 77 9.38 -5.05 -5.64
N ARG A 78 10.27 -6.05 -5.69
CA ARG A 78 11.59 -5.96 -6.36
C ARG A 78 11.99 -7.30 -6.99
N PRO A 79 11.59 -7.56 -8.24
CA PRO A 79 10.66 -6.76 -9.05
C PRO A 79 9.18 -7.07 -8.70
N PRO A 80 8.23 -6.19 -9.06
CA PRO A 80 6.81 -6.54 -9.07
C PRO A 80 6.56 -7.72 -10.01
N LYS A 81 5.68 -8.65 -9.64
CA LYS A 81 5.43 -9.89 -10.42
C LYS A 81 4.12 -9.86 -11.21
N ASP A 82 3.30 -8.84 -11.02
CA ASP A 82 2.00 -8.69 -11.67
C ASP A 82 1.59 -7.21 -11.77
N LEU A 83 0.50 -6.95 -12.49
CA LEU A 83 -0.07 -5.62 -12.69
C LEU A 83 -0.39 -4.91 -11.37
N ALA A 84 -1.05 -5.60 -10.43
CA ALA A 84 -1.47 -4.99 -9.17
C ALA A 84 -0.24 -4.53 -8.38
N ASN A 85 0.78 -5.38 -8.30
CA ASN A 85 2.05 -5.07 -7.66
C ASN A 85 2.82 -3.94 -8.33
N ALA A 86 2.78 -3.85 -9.66
CA ALA A 86 3.35 -2.72 -10.40
C ALA A 86 2.60 -1.42 -10.09
N ALA A 87 1.26 -1.45 -10.04
CA ALA A 87 0.44 -0.29 -9.70
C ALA A 87 0.66 0.19 -8.26
N PHE A 88 0.65 -0.72 -7.27
CA PHE A 88 0.96 -0.40 -5.88
C PHE A 88 2.34 0.22 -5.74
N SER A 89 3.37 -0.37 -6.36
CA SER A 89 4.74 0.12 -6.26
C SER A 89 4.89 1.51 -6.89
N TYR A 90 4.25 1.77 -8.04
CA TYR A 90 4.26 3.08 -8.67
C TYR A 90 3.54 4.14 -7.82
N ALA A 91 2.34 3.83 -7.31
CA ALA A 91 1.58 4.75 -6.47
C ALA A 91 2.28 5.05 -5.13
N TYR A 92 2.94 4.06 -4.50
CA TYR A 92 3.75 4.32 -3.32
C TYR A 92 4.98 5.19 -3.60
N ALA A 93 5.56 5.12 -4.80
CA ALA A 93 6.64 6.02 -5.19
C ALA A 93 6.16 7.48 -5.34
N ILE A 94 4.96 7.68 -5.88
CA ILE A 94 4.31 9.00 -5.91
C ILE A 94 4.08 9.50 -4.49
N LEU A 95 3.43 8.70 -3.64
CA LEU A 95 3.16 9.09 -2.25
C LEU A 95 4.43 9.38 -1.46
N LEU A 96 5.50 8.63 -1.68
CA LEU A 96 6.80 8.92 -1.05
C LEU A 96 7.33 10.30 -1.48
N SER A 97 7.20 10.66 -2.75
CA SER A 97 7.61 11.98 -3.26
C SER A 97 6.78 13.10 -2.62
N GLU A 98 5.46 12.93 -2.52
CA GLU A 98 4.55 13.86 -1.87
C GLU A 98 4.89 14.06 -0.38
N CYS A 99 5.04 12.97 0.38
CA CYS A 99 5.42 13.04 1.79
C CYS A 99 6.79 13.72 1.98
N THR A 100 7.76 13.43 1.10
CA THR A 100 9.08 14.07 1.14
C THR A 100 8.98 15.57 0.88
N GLY A 101 8.22 15.98 -0.15
CA GLY A 101 7.98 17.38 -0.45
C GLY A 101 7.30 18.12 0.70
N ALA A 102 6.30 17.49 1.34
CA ALA A 102 5.60 18.05 2.49
C ALA A 102 6.52 18.25 3.70
N LEU A 103 7.39 17.28 4.00
CA LEU A 103 8.38 17.40 5.09
C LEU A 103 9.36 18.54 4.83
N ILE A 104 9.91 18.63 3.62
CA ILE A 104 10.84 19.70 3.23
C ILE A 104 10.14 21.07 3.33
N ALA A 105 8.91 21.18 2.84
CA ALA A 105 8.12 22.42 2.93
C ALA A 105 7.84 22.83 4.37
N ALA A 106 7.72 21.87 5.29
CA ALA A 106 7.58 22.11 6.73
C ALA A 106 8.92 22.39 7.45
N GLY A 107 10.06 22.35 6.75
CA GLY A 107 11.40 22.54 7.32
C GLY A 107 11.91 21.33 8.11
N LEU A 108 11.35 20.14 7.88
CA LEU A 108 11.76 18.89 8.51
C LEU A 108 12.76 18.14 7.62
N GLU A 109 13.75 17.51 8.26
CA GLU A 109 14.77 16.69 7.59
C GLU A 109 14.23 15.29 7.25
N PRO A 110 14.04 14.92 5.97
CA PRO A 110 13.43 13.65 5.58
C PRO A 110 14.22 12.41 5.99
N SER A 111 15.53 12.51 6.21
CA SER A 111 16.37 11.35 6.57
C SER A 111 16.27 10.92 8.03
N LEU A 112 15.74 11.77 8.92
CA LEU A 112 15.64 11.53 10.37
C LEU A 112 14.36 10.78 10.74
N GLY A 113 14.33 9.48 10.49
CA GLY A 113 13.21 8.60 10.84
C GLY A 113 13.10 8.32 12.34
N VAL A 114 11.86 8.10 12.78
CA VAL A 114 11.48 7.70 14.13
C VAL A 114 11.29 6.19 14.22
N LEU A 115 10.57 5.60 13.25
CA LEU A 115 10.31 4.15 13.18
C LEU A 115 11.30 3.47 12.24
N HIS A 116 11.44 3.97 11.02
CA HIS A 116 12.50 3.51 10.13
C HIS A 116 13.85 4.05 10.59
N ALA A 117 14.85 3.17 10.72
CA ALA A 117 16.20 3.55 11.12
C ALA A 117 16.70 4.76 10.30
N SER A 118 17.19 5.78 11.00
CA SER A 118 17.78 6.96 10.38
C SER A 118 19.05 6.57 9.63
N THR A 119 19.10 6.86 8.33
CA THR A 119 20.30 6.63 7.51
C THR A 119 20.43 7.75 6.48
N ASP A 120 21.66 8.20 6.19
CA ASP A 120 21.93 9.28 5.21
C ASP A 120 21.42 8.96 3.78
N LYS A 121 21.08 7.70 3.51
CA LYS A 121 20.73 7.19 2.17
C LYS A 121 19.25 6.89 1.99
N ARG A 122 18.40 7.10 3.01
CA ARG A 122 16.97 6.79 2.95
C ARG A 122 16.15 7.91 3.58
N PRO A 123 15.04 8.34 2.95
CA PRO A 123 14.14 9.32 3.52
C PRO A 123 13.24 8.67 4.59
N SER A 124 13.84 8.27 5.71
CA SER A 124 13.19 7.45 6.74
C SER A 124 11.99 8.16 7.38
N LEU A 125 12.03 9.48 7.58
CA LEU A 125 10.86 10.24 8.06
C LEU A 125 9.74 10.29 7.02
N SER A 126 10.07 10.37 5.73
CA SER A 126 9.07 10.29 4.65
C SER A 126 8.40 8.92 4.62
N LEU A 127 9.15 7.85 4.88
CA LEU A 127 8.60 6.49 4.99
C LEU A 127 7.65 6.39 6.19
N ASP A 128 8.03 6.94 7.34
CA ASP A 128 7.19 6.98 8.54
C ASP A 128 5.89 7.74 8.30
N LEU A 129 5.97 8.94 7.70
CA LEU A 129 4.81 9.77 7.39
C LEU A 129 3.88 9.07 6.40
N MET A 130 4.45 8.43 5.37
CA MET A 130 3.68 7.73 4.35
C MET A 130 2.84 6.60 4.92
N GLU A 131 3.26 5.92 5.99
CA GLU A 131 2.49 4.78 6.56
C GLU A 131 1.05 5.16 6.94
N GLU A 132 0.80 6.42 7.31
CA GLU A 132 -0.53 6.91 7.66
C GLU A 132 -1.48 6.94 6.44
N PHE A 133 -0.93 7.26 5.27
CA PHE A 133 -1.67 7.55 4.05
C PHE A 133 -1.79 6.36 3.11
N ARG A 134 -0.89 5.36 3.21
CA ARG A 134 -0.85 4.21 2.28
C ARG A 134 -2.23 3.55 2.10
N PRO A 135 -2.95 3.13 3.16
CA PRO A 135 -4.22 2.44 2.95
C PRO A 135 -5.31 3.37 2.42
N LEU A 136 -5.35 4.60 2.91
CA LEU A 136 -6.43 5.55 2.61
C LEU A 136 -6.36 6.12 1.20
N LEU A 137 -5.13 6.37 0.72
CA LEU A 137 -4.89 7.01 -0.57
C LEU A 137 -4.49 5.97 -1.62
N VAL A 138 -3.39 5.26 -1.42
CA VAL A 138 -2.85 4.36 -2.44
C VAL A 138 -3.70 3.10 -2.57
N ASP A 139 -3.92 2.38 -1.49
CA ASP A 139 -4.52 1.04 -1.59
C ASP A 139 -5.97 1.13 -2.06
N ARG A 140 -6.71 2.09 -1.50
CA ARG A 140 -8.05 2.41 -1.95
C ARG A 140 -8.10 2.78 -3.43
N THR A 141 -7.16 3.59 -3.92
CA THR A 141 -7.10 4.00 -5.33
C THR A 141 -6.83 2.80 -6.24
N VAL A 142 -5.77 2.04 -5.95
CA VAL A 142 -5.37 0.89 -6.76
C VAL A 142 -6.51 -0.14 -6.81
N MET A 143 -7.09 -0.49 -5.68
CA MET A 143 -8.19 -1.45 -5.63
C MET A 143 -9.44 -0.93 -6.37
N ALA A 144 -9.76 0.37 -6.27
CA ALA A 144 -10.88 0.95 -7.02
C ALA A 144 -10.65 0.88 -8.53
N LEU A 145 -9.43 1.15 -9.01
CA LEU A 145 -9.10 1.11 -10.43
C LEU A 145 -9.10 -0.32 -10.98
N LEU A 146 -8.60 -1.29 -10.22
CA LEU A 146 -8.66 -2.72 -10.58
C LEU A 146 -10.11 -3.19 -10.66
N ARG A 147 -10.91 -2.96 -9.61
CA ARG A 147 -12.31 -3.42 -9.55
C ARG A 147 -13.23 -2.72 -10.56
N SER A 148 -12.89 -1.51 -11.00
CA SER A 148 -13.61 -0.79 -12.07
C SER A 148 -13.08 -1.10 -13.48
N ARG A 149 -12.09 -2.00 -13.61
CA ARG A 149 -11.40 -2.33 -14.87
C ARG A 149 -10.80 -1.12 -15.61
N ARG A 150 -10.46 -0.06 -14.87
CA ARG A 150 -9.66 1.07 -15.39
C ARG A 150 -8.17 0.73 -15.40
N LEU A 151 -7.73 -0.16 -14.50
CA LEU A 151 -6.47 -0.89 -14.62
C LEU A 151 -6.78 -2.33 -15.03
N ARG A 152 -6.18 -2.78 -16.13
CA ARG A 152 -6.40 -4.09 -16.76
C ARG A 152 -5.07 -4.79 -17.03
N PRO A 153 -5.05 -6.13 -17.15
CA PRO A 153 -3.83 -6.89 -17.43
C PRO A 153 -2.99 -6.36 -18.60
N GLU A 154 -3.64 -5.86 -19.66
CA GLU A 154 -2.99 -5.25 -20.83
C GLU A 154 -2.15 -3.99 -20.53
N HIS A 155 -2.32 -3.37 -19.36
CA HIS A 155 -1.50 -2.23 -18.94
C HIS A 155 -0.18 -2.65 -18.27
N ALA A 156 0.04 -3.95 -18.08
CA ALA A 156 1.33 -4.51 -17.65
C ALA A 156 2.29 -4.63 -18.85
N ILE A 157 3.56 -4.34 -18.61
CA ILE A 157 4.65 -4.54 -19.58
C ILE A 157 5.74 -5.33 -18.87
N ASP A 158 6.29 -6.35 -19.53
CA ASP A 158 7.40 -7.12 -18.99
C ASP A 158 8.64 -6.23 -18.79
N SER A 159 9.40 -6.53 -17.74
CA SER A 159 10.70 -5.91 -17.53
C SER A 159 11.70 -6.32 -18.61
N GLN A 160 12.69 -5.46 -18.85
CA GLN A 160 13.70 -5.71 -19.88
C GLN A 160 14.50 -7.00 -19.62
N ASP A 161 14.67 -7.36 -18.35
CA ASP A 161 15.30 -8.60 -17.89
C ASP A 161 14.32 -9.79 -17.80
N GLY A 162 13.02 -9.58 -18.03
CA GLY A 162 11.97 -10.59 -17.91
C GLY A 162 11.68 -11.06 -16.48
N GLU A 163 12.32 -10.47 -15.47
CA GLU A 163 12.18 -10.90 -14.08
C GLU A 163 10.90 -10.37 -13.40
N GLY A 164 10.20 -9.40 -13.99
CA GLY A 164 8.97 -8.85 -13.43
C GLY A 164 8.16 -7.98 -14.38
N VAL A 165 7.26 -7.20 -13.80
CA VAL A 165 6.24 -6.42 -14.50
C VAL A 165 6.35 -4.95 -14.14
N TRP A 166 6.30 -4.09 -15.16
CA TRP A 166 6.16 -2.66 -15.04
C TRP A 166 4.77 -2.20 -15.44
N LEU A 167 4.38 -1.03 -14.91
CA LEU A 167 3.17 -0.36 -15.33
C LEU A 167 3.45 0.41 -16.64
N GLY A 168 2.72 0.08 -17.69
CA GLY A 168 2.81 0.75 -18.98
C GLY A 168 2.28 2.19 -18.97
N PRO A 169 2.49 2.96 -20.06
CA PRO A 169 2.09 4.37 -20.13
C PRO A 169 0.60 4.61 -19.84
N GLU A 170 -0.29 3.84 -20.46
CA GLU A 170 -1.75 3.95 -20.23
C GLU A 170 -2.13 3.56 -18.79
N GLY A 171 -1.48 2.54 -18.23
CA GLY A 171 -1.64 2.16 -16.84
C GLY A 171 -1.20 3.26 -15.87
N LYS A 172 -0.05 3.89 -16.13
CA LYS A 172 0.45 5.02 -15.35
C LYS A 172 -0.52 6.19 -15.40
N LYS A 173 -1.01 6.53 -16.59
CA LYS A 173 -2.01 7.60 -16.75
C LYS A 173 -3.27 7.32 -15.94
N ALA A 174 -3.87 6.13 -16.11
CA ALA A 174 -5.06 5.74 -15.37
C ALA A 174 -4.85 5.76 -13.84
N LEU A 175 -3.66 5.34 -13.39
CA LEU A 175 -3.29 5.35 -11.98
C LEU A 175 -3.11 6.76 -11.42
N VAL A 176 -2.38 7.63 -12.12
CA VAL A 176 -2.17 9.03 -11.73
C VAL A 176 -3.49 9.78 -11.69
N ASP A 177 -4.33 9.64 -12.72
CA ASP A 177 -5.67 10.26 -12.75
C ASP A 177 -6.53 9.81 -11.56
N GLY A 178 -6.48 8.52 -11.20
CA GLY A 178 -7.20 7.98 -10.04
C GLY A 178 -6.63 8.43 -8.70
N TYR A 179 -5.30 8.56 -8.60
CA TYR A 179 -4.59 9.03 -7.41
C TYR A 179 -4.93 10.50 -7.13
N GLU A 180 -4.81 11.36 -8.15
CA GLU A 180 -5.18 12.79 -8.08
C GLU A 180 -6.64 12.98 -7.69
N ALA A 181 -7.56 12.23 -8.32
CA ALA A 181 -8.98 12.31 -7.99
C ALA A 181 -9.28 11.89 -6.54
N THR A 182 -8.49 10.97 -5.97
CA THR A 182 -8.63 10.56 -4.57
C THR A 182 -8.02 11.60 -3.64
N LEU A 183 -6.90 12.20 -4.00
CA LEU A 183 -6.22 13.25 -3.24
C LEU A 183 -7.06 14.52 -3.13
N GLN A 184 -7.73 14.92 -4.22
CA GLN A 184 -8.56 16.12 -4.29
C GLN A 184 -9.95 15.95 -3.66
N ARG A 185 -10.28 14.73 -3.19
CA ARG A 185 -11.58 14.44 -2.62
C ARG A 185 -11.70 15.11 -1.24
N GLN A 186 -12.53 16.14 -1.15
CA GLN A 186 -12.85 16.77 0.13
C GLN A 186 -13.56 15.76 1.06
N VAL A 187 -13.14 15.74 2.32
CA VAL A 187 -13.68 14.91 3.40
C VAL A 187 -14.70 15.71 4.19
#